data_AF-A0A2V9C8X7-F1
#
_entry.id   AF-A0A2V9C8X7-F1
#
_cell.length_a   1.000
_cell.length_b   1.000
_cell.length_c   1.000
_cell.angle_alpha   90.00
_cell.angle_beta   90.00
_cell.angle_gamma   90.00
#
_symmetry.space_group_name_H-M   'P 1'
#
loop_
_entity.id
_entity.type
_entity.pdbx_description
1 polymer ?
#
loop_
_entity_poly.entity_id
_entity_poly.type
_entity_poly.pdbx_seq_one_letter_code
_entity_poly.pdbx_strand_id
1 'polypeptide(L)'
;TGRIVWWKDLYKDFPRSTFMGRGYPVSPIAYKNTIIVKLGEHGHAIVALNPKDGSLVWQNQKFSNAPSSPILIKVDGQEQLVTTSSDEVVGLDPNNGELLWSHPH
;
A
#
# COMPACT_ATOMS: atom_id res chain seq x y z
N THR A 1 -13.60 -11.51 -20.27
CA THR A 1 -14.35 -12.67 -19.72
C THR A 1 -14.49 -12.64 -18.20
N GLY A 2 -14.01 -11.63 -17.44
CA GLY A 2 -14.27 -11.53 -15.99
C GLY A 2 -13.73 -12.70 -15.14
N ARG A 3 -12.89 -13.56 -15.71
CA ARG A 3 -12.33 -14.74 -15.04
C ARG A 3 -11.32 -14.29 -14.00
N ILE A 4 -11.48 -14.79 -12.77
CA ILE A 4 -10.52 -14.57 -11.68
C ILE A 4 -9.22 -15.30 -12.04
N VAL A 5 -8.09 -14.57 -12.01
CA VAL A 5 -6.74 -15.13 -12.23
C VAL A 5 -6.12 -15.49 -10.88
N TRP A 6 -6.27 -14.63 -9.88
CA TRP A 6 -5.89 -14.85 -8.49
C TRP A 6 -6.72 -13.94 -7.58
N TRP A 7 -6.71 -14.23 -6.28
CA TRP A 7 -7.31 -13.39 -5.25
C TRP A 7 -6.51 -13.55 -3.95
N LYS A 8 -6.64 -12.57 -3.04
CA LYS A 8 -5.94 -12.52 -1.75
C LYS A 8 -6.95 -12.20 -0.65
N ASP A 9 -6.80 -12.86 0.50
CA ASP A 9 -7.50 -12.55 1.74
C ASP A 9 -6.56 -11.73 2.62
N LEU A 10 -6.64 -10.41 2.54
CA LEU A 10 -5.67 -9.52 3.17
C LEU A 10 -5.54 -9.73 4.69
N TYR A 11 -6.56 -10.26 5.36
CA TYR A 11 -6.49 -10.59 6.79
C TYR A 11 -5.72 -11.88 7.07
N LYS A 12 -5.87 -12.90 6.23
CA LYS A 12 -5.14 -14.18 6.39
C LYS A 12 -3.72 -14.08 5.85
N ASP A 13 -3.55 -13.43 4.71
CA ASP A 13 -2.27 -13.28 4.03
C ASP A 13 -1.34 -12.30 4.75
N PHE A 14 -1.89 -11.28 5.42
CA PHE A 14 -1.13 -10.27 6.17
C PHE A 14 -1.65 -10.18 7.61
N PRO A 15 -1.34 -11.17 8.46
CA PRO A 15 -1.86 -11.23 9.82
C PRO A 15 -1.38 -10.02 10.62
N ARG A 16 -2.24 -9.52 11.50
CA ARG A 16 -2.05 -8.30 12.30
C ARG A 16 -2.11 -7.01 11.48
N SER A 17 -2.42 -7.02 10.19
CA SER A 17 -2.84 -5.78 9.51
C SER A 17 -4.04 -5.13 10.23
N THR A 18 -4.20 -3.83 10.11
CA THR A 18 -5.27 -3.09 10.79
C THR A 18 -6.63 -3.73 10.53
N PHE A 19 -7.29 -4.19 11.58
CA PHE A 19 -8.67 -4.66 11.48
C PHE A 19 -9.62 -3.49 11.28
N MET A 20 -9.98 -3.23 10.02
CA MET A 20 -11.00 -2.25 9.69
C MET A 20 -12.34 -2.97 9.67
N GLY A 21 -13.20 -2.71 10.67
CA GLY A 21 -14.50 -3.36 10.83
C GLY A 21 -15.48 -3.20 9.65
N ARG A 22 -15.13 -2.37 8.65
CA ARG A 22 -15.87 -2.17 7.39
C ARG A 22 -15.05 -2.57 6.14
N GLY A 23 -14.02 -3.39 6.31
CA GLY A 23 -13.04 -3.71 5.26
C GLY A 23 -12.04 -2.57 5.04
N TYR A 24 -11.10 -2.76 4.12
CA TYR A 24 -10.10 -1.76 3.73
C TYR A 24 -10.69 -0.80 2.67
N PRO A 25 -11.08 0.45 3.00
CA PRO A 25 -11.71 1.38 2.08
C PRO A 25 -10.63 2.13 1.27
N VAL A 26 -9.72 1.38 0.66
CA VAL A 26 -8.58 1.91 -0.09
C VAL A 26 -8.50 1.22 -1.45
N SER A 27 -8.22 2.00 -2.49
CA SER A 27 -8.02 1.47 -3.84
C SER A 27 -6.55 1.11 -4.04
N PRO A 28 -6.22 -0.13 -4.46
CA PRO A 28 -4.87 -0.46 -4.91
C PRO A 28 -4.46 0.39 -6.11
N ILE A 29 -3.16 0.60 -6.28
CA ILE A 29 -2.60 1.30 -7.45
C ILE A 29 -1.63 0.39 -8.20
N ALA A 30 -1.73 0.40 -9.54
CA ALA A 30 -0.75 -0.27 -10.37
C ALA A 30 0.49 0.62 -10.52
N TYR A 31 1.67 0.05 -10.32
CA TYR A 31 2.94 0.73 -10.52
C TYR A 31 3.97 -0.21 -11.13
N LYS A 32 4.45 0.10 -12.34
CA LYS A 32 5.32 -0.77 -13.14
C LYS A 32 4.79 -2.21 -13.19
N ASN A 33 5.51 -3.16 -12.60
CA ASN A 33 5.17 -4.58 -12.54
C ASN A 33 4.60 -4.99 -11.17
N THR A 34 3.96 -4.06 -10.45
CA THR A 34 3.39 -4.29 -9.12
C THR A 34 1.98 -3.71 -8.99
N ILE A 35 1.20 -4.29 -8.09
CA ILE A 35 -0.02 -3.68 -7.53
C ILE A 35 0.29 -3.34 -6.07
N ILE A 36 0.25 -2.07 -5.73
CA ILE A 36 0.52 -1.57 -4.39
C ILE A 36 -0.79 -1.45 -3.63
N VAL A 37 -0.82 -2.02 -2.42
CA VAL A 37 -1.99 -2.08 -1.53
C VAL A 37 -1.60 -1.51 -0.16
N LYS A 38 -2.50 -0.72 0.42
CA LYS A 38 -2.35 -0.18 1.76
C LYS A 38 -3.15 -0.99 2.77
N LEU A 39 -2.49 -1.41 3.84
CA LEU A 39 -3.04 -2.27 4.90
C LEU A 39 -2.97 -1.62 6.28
N GLY A 40 -1.94 -0.81 6.53
CA GLY A 40 -1.63 -0.26 7.84
C GLY A 40 -0.98 -1.26 8.82
N GLU A 41 -0.21 -0.69 9.74
CA GLU A 41 0.44 -1.28 10.91
C GLU A 41 1.47 -2.40 10.65
N HIS A 42 2.14 -2.81 11.72
CA HIS A 42 2.86 -4.08 11.88
C HIS A 42 3.96 -4.45 10.86
N GLY A 43 4.51 -3.49 10.13
CA GLY A 43 5.67 -3.70 9.24
C GLY A 43 5.30 -4.03 7.79
N HIS A 44 4.00 -4.01 7.47
CA HIS A 44 3.45 -4.22 6.14
C HIS A 44 2.33 -3.22 5.85
N ALA A 45 2.48 -2.00 6.37
CA ALA A 45 1.47 -0.96 6.19
C ALA A 45 1.22 -0.65 4.71
N ILE A 46 2.23 -0.83 3.86
CA ILE A 46 2.13 -0.86 2.41
C ILE A 46 2.77 -2.15 1.89
N VAL A 47 2.11 -2.81 0.95
CA VAL A 47 2.61 -4.01 0.28
C VAL A 47 2.53 -3.84 -1.24
N ALA A 48 3.47 -4.43 -1.97
CA ALA A 48 3.40 -4.60 -3.41
C ALA A 48 3.27 -6.07 -3.78
N LEU A 49 2.33 -6.35 -4.66
CA LEU A 49 2.00 -7.68 -5.15
C LEU A 49 2.34 -7.80 -6.63
N ASN A 50 2.75 -8.99 -7.05
CA ASN A 50 2.96 -9.32 -8.45
C ASN A 50 1.58 -9.42 -9.16
N PRO A 51 1.32 -8.65 -10.23
CA PRO A 51 0.05 -8.66 -10.93
C PRO A 51 -0.30 -10.00 -11.58
N LYS A 52 0.69 -10.88 -11.82
CA LYS A 52 0.49 -12.17 -12.49
C LYS A 52 -0.11 -13.23 -11.58
N ASP A 53 0.30 -13.27 -10.31
CA ASP A 53 -0.02 -14.37 -9.38
C ASP A 53 -0.37 -13.91 -7.96
N GLY A 54 -0.29 -12.61 -7.66
CA GLY A 54 -0.57 -12.06 -6.34
C GLY A 54 0.53 -12.33 -5.30
N SER A 55 1.69 -12.86 -5.69
CA SER A 55 2.82 -13.07 -4.79
C SER A 55 3.36 -11.74 -4.24
N LEU A 56 3.87 -11.76 -3.00
CA LEU A 56 4.46 -10.58 -2.37
C LEU A 56 5.79 -10.23 -3.05
N VAL A 57 5.92 -8.99 -3.51
CA VAL A 57 7.17 -8.43 -4.07
C VAL A 57 7.95 -7.71 -2.99
N TRP A 58 7.29 -6.81 -2.26
CA TRP A 58 7.85 -6.14 -1.08
C TRP A 58 6.74 -5.73 -0.12
N GLN A 59 7.11 -5.50 1.14
CA GLN A 59 6.27 -4.90 2.16
C GLN A 59 7.11 -3.95 3.01
N ASN A 60 6.52 -2.87 3.46
CA ASN A 60 7.23 -1.87 4.25
C ASN A 60 6.26 -1.07 5.12
N GLN A 61 6.84 -0.24 5.98
CA GLN A 61 6.17 0.73 6.84
C GLN A 61 5.32 0.10 7.95
N LYS A 62 5.09 0.88 9.01
CA LYS A 62 4.37 0.45 10.22
C LYS A 62 3.38 1.48 10.75
N PHE A 63 3.09 2.51 9.96
CA PHE A 63 2.14 3.55 10.34
C PHE A 63 0.71 2.98 10.41
N SER A 64 -0.12 3.60 11.25
CA SER A 64 -1.54 3.25 11.37
C SER A 64 -2.28 3.45 10.06
N ASN A 65 -3.35 2.69 9.85
CA ASN A 65 -4.18 2.88 8.67
C ASN A 65 -5.06 4.14 8.79
N ALA A 66 -5.35 4.76 7.66
CA ALA A 66 -6.39 5.77 7.50
C ALA A 66 -7.13 5.54 6.16
N PRO A 67 -8.46 5.76 6.10
CA PRO A 67 -9.23 5.66 4.86
C PRO A 67 -8.74 6.65 3.79
N SER A 68 -7.79 6.22 2.97
CA SER A 68 -7.16 7.05 1.94
C SER A 68 -6.46 6.17 0.91
N SER A 69 -6.87 6.30 -0.36
CA SER A 69 -6.22 5.64 -1.47
C SER A 69 -4.88 6.31 -1.77
N PRO A 70 -3.79 5.55 -1.91
CA PRO A 70 -2.51 6.13 -2.31
C PRO A 70 -2.58 6.71 -3.73
N ILE A 71 -1.80 7.76 -3.97
CA ILE A 71 -1.62 8.37 -5.30
C ILE A 71 -0.14 8.36 -5.69
N LEU A 72 0.14 8.42 -6.98
CA LEU A 72 1.49 8.65 -7.49
C LEU A 72 1.63 10.12 -7.89
N ILE A 73 2.69 10.76 -7.40
CA ILE A 73 3.10 12.09 -7.82
C ILE A 73 4.54 12.06 -8.36
N LYS A 74 4.93 13.10 -9.09
CA LYS A 74 6.30 13.28 -9.56
C LYS A 74 6.91 14.51 -8.91
N VAL A 75 8.05 14.32 -8.23
CA VAL A 75 8.80 15.38 -7.53
C VAL A 75 10.25 15.30 -8.01
N ASP A 76 10.79 16.38 -8.58
CA ASP A 76 12.17 16.48 -9.07
C ASP A 76 12.64 15.29 -9.93
N GLY A 77 11.72 14.76 -10.75
CA GLY A 77 12.00 13.62 -11.63
C GLY A 77 11.72 12.23 -11.03
N GLN A 78 11.55 12.12 -9.71
CA GLN A 78 11.25 10.87 -9.01
C GLN A 78 9.73 10.66 -8.87
N GLU A 79 9.25 9.46 -9.18
CA GLU A 79 7.89 9.04 -8.84
C GLU A 79 7.81 8.68 -7.36
N GLN A 80 6.82 9.23 -6.65
CA GLN A 80 6.62 9.01 -5.22
C GLN A 80 5.18 8.57 -4.96
N LEU A 81 5.02 7.56 -4.12
CA LEU A 81 3.73 7.10 -3.62
C LEU A 81 3.35 7.94 -2.41
N VAL A 82 2.23 8.65 -2.47
CA VAL A 82 1.74 9.48 -1.37
C VAL A 82 0.48 8.88 -0.78
N THR A 83 0.43 8.76 0.54
CA THR A 83 -0.77 8.35 1.28
C THR A 83 -0.77 9.00 2.65
N THR A 84 -1.90 8.90 3.36
CA THR A 84 -2.05 9.42 4.72
C THR A 84 -2.11 8.27 5.73
N SER A 85 -1.45 8.38 6.87
CA SER A 85 -1.73 7.57 8.06
C SER A 85 -2.74 8.31 8.95
N SER A 86 -2.93 7.89 10.20
CA SER A 86 -3.79 8.62 11.14
C SER A 86 -3.25 10.00 11.52
N ASP A 87 -1.92 10.18 11.51
CA ASP A 87 -1.26 11.34 12.10
C ASP A 87 -0.36 12.12 11.11
N GLU A 88 -0.01 11.52 9.97
CA GLU A 88 0.89 12.12 8.98
C GLU A 88 0.49 11.82 7.53
N VAL A 89 0.92 12.68 6.63
CA VAL A 89 1.03 12.42 5.19
C VAL A 89 2.44 11.87 4.95
N VAL A 90 2.56 10.78 4.20
CA VAL A 90 3.85 10.15 3.89
C VAL A 90 4.06 10.10 2.38
N GLY A 91 5.31 10.35 1.96
CA GLY A 91 5.80 10.06 0.62
C GLY A 91 6.77 8.89 0.67
N LEU A 92 6.54 7.89 -0.17
CA LEU A 92 7.30 6.64 -0.22
C LEU A 92 7.89 6.43 -1.61
N ASP A 93 9.00 5.72 -1.69
CA ASP A 93 9.49 5.20 -2.98
C ASP A 93 8.60 4.02 -3.41
N PRO A 94 7.89 4.10 -4.55
CA PRO A 94 6.98 3.05 -4.99
C PRO A 94 7.68 1.76 -5.46
N ASN A 95 9.02 1.74 -5.57
CA ASN A 95 9.78 0.56 -5.97
C ASN A 95 10.07 -0.38 -4.78
N ASN A 96 10.11 0.13 -3.55
CA ASN A 96 10.50 -0.63 -2.35
C ASN A 96 9.73 -0.25 -1.06
N GLY A 97 8.87 0.77 -1.12
CA GLY A 97 8.10 1.25 0.01
C GLY A 97 8.90 2.02 1.06
N GLU A 98 10.14 2.41 0.78
CA GLU A 98 10.97 3.20 1.70
C GLU A 98 10.40 4.60 1.91
N LEU A 99 10.53 5.12 3.13
CA LEU A 99 10.05 6.46 3.49
C LEU A 99 10.98 7.50 2.89
N LEU A 100 10.44 8.38 2.04
CA LEU A 100 11.17 9.51 1.48
C LEU A 100 10.99 10.76 2.36
N TRP A 101 9.76 10.99 2.82
CA TRP A 101 9.42 12.09 3.71
C TRP A 101 8.11 11.81 4.45
N SER A 102 7.90 12.52 5.56
CA SER A 102 6.59 12.62 6.20
C SER A 102 6.29 14.03 6.69
N HIS A 103 5.00 14.33 6.84
CA HIS A 103 4.51 15.60 7.34
C HIS A 103 3.28 15.39 8.23
N PRO A 104 3.26 15.89 9.48
CA PRO A 104 2.07 15.80 10.35
C PRO A 104 0.85 16.53 9.76
N HIS A 105 -0.36 16.09 10.09
CA HIS A 105 -1.61 16.77 9.69
C HIS A 105 -2.66 16.80 10.80
#